data_AF-A0A1Q7EKB1-F1
#
_entry.id   AF-A0A1Q7EKB1-F1
#
_cell.length_a   1.000
_cell.length_b   1.000
_cell.length_c   1.000
_cell.angle_alpha   90.00
_cell.angle_beta   90.00
_cell.angle_gamma   90.00
#
_symmetry.space_group_name_H-M   'P 1'
#
loop_
_entity.id
_entity.type
_entity.pdbx_description
1 polymer ?
#
loop_
_entity_poly.entity_id
_entity_poly.type
_entity_poly.pdbx_seq_one_letter_code
_entity_poly.pdbx_strand_id
1 'polypeptide(L)'
;MLFLIVVLLVGGYAVVASWAVRHGGQPRLGAVAAGALMLVALAALLAGHRYAVPSMPRLLLYALAFMGPIVLVPTVLLWRQAAIGATRNAMLGTALLGALAGLLCGWVLLVYGLGVW
;
A
#
# COMPACT_ATOMS: atom_id res chain seq x y z
N MET A 1 -0.57 -15.24 -10.56
CA MET A 1 -1.34 -13.97 -10.73
C MET A 1 -1.15 -13.00 -9.56
N LEU A 2 -1.31 -13.43 -8.31
CA LEU A 2 -1.23 -12.57 -7.13
C LEU A 2 0.13 -11.87 -6.97
N PHE A 3 1.24 -12.59 -7.17
CA PHE A 3 2.59 -12.00 -7.18
C PHE A 3 2.73 -10.83 -8.15
N LEU A 4 2.22 -10.97 -9.38
CA LEU A 4 2.29 -9.92 -10.40
C LEU A 4 1.48 -8.68 -9.99
N ILE A 5 0.31 -8.87 -9.37
CA ILE A 5 -0.50 -7.78 -8.82
C ILE A 5 0.26 -7.04 -7.73
N VAL A 6 0.93 -7.77 -6.82
CA VAL A 6 1.73 -7.17 -5.75
C VAL A 6 2.92 -6.40 -6.32
N VAL A 7 3.65 -6.96 -7.28
CA VAL A 7 4.78 -6.28 -7.94
C VAL A 7 4.33 -5.01 -8.65
N LEU A 8 3.22 -5.08 -9.41
CA LEU A 8 2.66 -3.92 -10.10
C LEU A 8 2.18 -2.86 -9.11
N LEU A 9 1.58 -3.26 -8.00
CA LEU A 9 1.18 -2.33 -6.95
C LEU A 9 2.39 -1.67 -6.31
N VAL A 10 3.40 -2.44 -5.89
CA VAL A 10 4.61 -1.92 -5.25
C VAL A 10 5.34 -0.96 -6.18
N GLY A 11 5.61 -1.37 -7.41
CA GLY A 11 6.30 -0.56 -8.40
C GLY A 11 5.50 0.69 -8.79
N GLY A 12 4.22 0.51 -9.15
CA GLY A 12 3.34 1.61 -9.55
C GLY A 12 3.12 2.61 -8.42
N TYR A 13 2.83 2.13 -7.21
CA TYR A 13 2.64 2.98 -6.05
C TYR A 13 3.92 3.74 -5.70
N ALA A 14 5.08 3.10 -5.66
CA ALA A 14 6.35 3.77 -5.34
C ALA A 14 6.66 4.92 -6.31
N VAL A 15 6.41 4.71 -7.61
CA VAL A 15 6.59 5.74 -8.64
C VAL A 15 5.60 6.89 -8.45
N VAL A 16 4.31 6.60 -8.27
CA VAL A 16 3.27 7.64 -8.13
C VAL A 16 3.44 8.41 -6.81
N ALA A 17 3.76 7.73 -5.71
CA ALA A 17 3.96 8.32 -4.40
C ALA A 17 5.20 9.24 -4.37
N SER A 18 6.33 8.78 -4.91
CA SER A 18 7.54 9.60 -5.02
C SER A 18 7.35 10.82 -5.93
N TRP A 19 6.54 10.70 -6.99
CA TRP A 19 6.15 11.84 -7.81
C TRP A 19 5.23 12.81 -7.07
N ALA A 20 4.22 12.28 -6.36
CA ALA A 20 3.21 13.06 -5.65
C ALA A 20 3.83 13.92 -4.54
N VAL A 21 4.76 13.36 -3.76
CA VAL A 21 5.43 14.10 -2.69
C VAL A 21 6.28 15.25 -3.24
N ARG A 22 6.84 15.10 -4.46
CA ARG A 22 7.64 16.15 -5.11
C ARG A 22 6.82 17.29 -5.70
N HIS A 23 5.69 16.98 -6.32
CA HIS A 23 4.91 17.97 -7.07
C HIS A 23 3.71 18.53 -6.30
N GLY A 24 3.37 17.97 -5.14
CA GLY A 24 2.26 18.46 -4.32
C GLY A 24 2.43 18.21 -2.83
N GLY A 25 3.65 17.88 -2.39
CA GLY A 25 3.99 17.75 -0.98
C GLY A 25 3.19 16.67 -0.24
N GLN A 26 3.08 16.86 1.07
CA GLN A 26 2.36 15.95 1.97
C GLN A 26 0.88 15.76 1.64
N PRO A 27 0.07 16.79 1.29
CA PRO A 27 -1.37 16.59 1.06
C PRO A 27 -1.63 15.72 -0.18
N ARG A 28 -0.85 15.91 -1.24
CA ARG A 28 -0.98 15.09 -2.45
C ARG A 28 -0.55 13.64 -2.22
N LEU A 29 0.50 13.43 -1.42
CA LEU A 29 0.89 12.09 -1.02
C LEU A 29 -0.21 11.40 -0.21
N GLY A 30 -0.84 12.12 0.72
CA GLY A 30 -1.98 11.64 1.49
C GLY A 30 -3.16 11.24 0.59
N ALA A 31 -3.48 12.07 -0.42
CA ALA A 31 -4.54 11.75 -1.39
C ALA A 31 -4.23 10.49 -2.21
N VAL A 32 -2.97 10.31 -2.64
CA VAL A 32 -2.54 9.08 -3.35
C VAL A 32 -2.65 7.85 -2.44
N ALA A 33 -2.24 7.96 -1.18
CA ALA A 33 -2.36 6.86 -0.22
C ALA A 33 -3.83 6.50 0.05
N ALA A 34 -4.68 7.51 0.29
CA ALA A 34 -6.12 7.29 0.49
C ALA A 34 -6.78 6.68 -0.75
N GLY A 35 -6.45 7.17 -1.94
CA GLY A 35 -6.93 6.62 -3.21
C GLY A 35 -6.51 5.17 -3.41
N ALA A 36 -5.25 4.82 -3.11
CA ALA A 36 -4.77 3.45 -3.20
C ALA A 36 -5.53 2.51 -2.24
N LEU A 37 -5.72 2.92 -0.98
CA LEU A 37 -6.48 2.13 0.00
C LEU A 37 -7.95 1.97 -0.41
N MET A 38 -8.56 3.01 -0.96
CA MET A 38 -9.93 2.97 -1.47
C MET A 38 -10.07 2.01 -2.66
N LEU A 39 -9.10 2.01 -3.58
CA LEU A 39 -9.06 1.05 -4.69
C LEU A 39 -8.90 -0.40 -4.19
N VAL A 40 -8.06 -0.62 -3.17
CA VAL A 40 -7.93 -1.94 -2.53
C VAL A 40 -9.26 -2.39 -1.91
N ALA A 41 -9.94 -1.49 -1.18
CA ALA A 41 -11.24 -1.78 -0.58
C ALA A 41 -12.29 -2.10 -1.65
N LEU A 42 -12.37 -1.31 -2.72
CA LEU A 42 -13.27 -1.55 -3.85
C LEU A 42 -12.96 -2.89 -4.53
N ALA A 43 -11.68 -3.21 -4.78
CA ALA A 43 -11.29 -4.49 -5.36
C ALA A 43 -11.68 -5.67 -4.48
N ALA A 44 -11.51 -5.54 -3.15
CA ALA A 44 -11.94 -6.56 -2.20
C ALA A 44 -13.47 -6.73 -2.22
N LEU A 45 -14.25 -5.65 -2.27
CA LEU A 45 -15.71 -5.71 -2.37
C LEU A 45 -16.18 -6.37 -3.67
N LEU A 46 -15.57 -6.02 -4.81
CA LEU A 46 -15.88 -6.61 -6.11
C LEU A 46 -15.54 -8.11 -6.14
N ALA A 47 -14.39 -8.50 -5.56
CA ALA A 47 -14.01 -9.90 -5.43
C ALA A 47 -15.00 -10.65 -4.51
N GLY A 48 -15.35 -10.07 -3.36
CA GLY A 48 -16.31 -10.64 -2.43
C GLY A 48 -17.68 -10.87 -3.06
N HIS A 49 -18.13 -9.92 -3.90
CA HIS A 49 -19.38 -10.04 -4.64
C HIS A 49 -19.31 -11.14 -5.72
N ARG A 50 -18.21 -11.20 -6.48
CA ARG A 50 -18.04 -12.21 -7.55
C ARG A 50 -17.91 -13.64 -7.04
N TYR A 51 -17.26 -13.84 -5.91
CA TYR A 51 -17.00 -15.17 -5.35
C TYR A 51 -17.98 -15.58 -4.24
N ALA A 52 -19.09 -14.84 -4.07
CA ALA A 52 -20.12 -15.08 -3.06
C ALA A 52 -19.54 -15.36 -1.67
N VAL A 53 -18.50 -14.60 -1.29
CA VAL A 53 -17.77 -14.84 -0.04
C VAL A 53 -18.73 -14.58 1.13
N PRO A 54 -18.97 -15.55 2.03
CA PRO A 54 -20.01 -15.44 3.06
C PRO A 54 -19.76 -14.31 4.06
N SER A 55 -18.55 -13.73 4.09
CA SER A 55 -18.21 -12.62 4.98
C SER A 55 -17.36 -11.55 4.27
N MET A 56 -18.02 -10.67 3.51
CA MET A 56 -17.40 -9.46 2.93
C MET A 56 -16.56 -8.66 3.94
N PRO A 57 -16.98 -8.46 5.21
CA PRO A 57 -16.17 -7.72 6.19
C PRO A 57 -14.82 -8.38 6.48
N ARG A 58 -14.77 -9.73 6.55
CA ARG A 58 -13.52 -10.44 6.78
C ARG A 58 -12.58 -10.30 5.59
N LEU A 59 -13.12 -10.41 4.37
CA LEU A 59 -12.33 -10.21 3.15
C LEU A 59 -11.71 -8.80 3.10
N LEU A 60 -12.48 -7.77 3.48
CA LEU A 60 -12.00 -6.40 3.55
C LEU A 60 -10.89 -6.25 4.61
N LEU A 61 -11.08 -6.86 5.77
CA LEU A 61 -10.07 -6.89 6.84
C LEU A 61 -8.78 -7.58 6.38
N TYR A 62 -8.86 -8.73 5.71
CA TYR A 62 -7.68 -9.41 5.17
C TYR A 62 -6.97 -8.58 4.10
N ALA A 63 -7.73 -8.02 3.16
CA ALA A 63 -7.18 -7.18 2.10
C ALA A 63 -6.48 -5.94 2.67
N LEU A 64 -7.09 -5.27 3.65
CA LEU A 64 -6.50 -4.09 4.30
C LEU A 64 -5.32 -4.45 5.22
N ALA A 65 -5.40 -5.55 5.96
CA ALA A 65 -4.31 -6.00 6.83
C ALA A 65 -3.05 -6.33 6.01
N PHE A 66 -3.22 -6.90 4.81
CA PHE A 66 -2.11 -7.21 3.93
C PHE A 66 -1.62 -6.00 3.12
N MET A 67 -2.53 -5.32 2.42
CA MET A 67 -2.18 -4.29 1.44
C MET A 67 -2.03 -2.90 2.08
N GLY A 68 -2.65 -2.68 3.24
CA GLY A 68 -2.58 -1.41 3.96
C GLY A 68 -1.13 -1.03 4.31
N PRO A 69 -0.36 -1.90 4.95
CA PRO A 69 1.05 -1.65 5.24
C PRO A 69 1.91 -1.34 4.01
N ILE A 70 1.63 -1.98 2.86
CA ILE A 70 2.32 -1.72 1.58
C ILE A 70 2.17 -0.25 1.15
N VAL A 71 1.03 0.38 1.49
CA VAL A 71 0.76 1.79 1.17
C VAL A 71 1.25 2.71 2.30
N LEU A 72 0.95 2.37 3.56
CA LEU A 72 1.18 3.25 4.71
C LEU A 72 2.67 3.41 5.05
N VAL A 73 3.44 2.31 5.07
CA VAL A 73 4.87 2.35 5.41
C VAL A 73 5.67 3.27 4.47
N PRO A 74 5.60 3.12 3.13
CA PRO A 74 6.30 4.05 2.24
C PRO A 74 5.75 5.47 2.31
N THR A 75 4.44 5.67 2.55
CA THR A 75 3.87 7.02 2.75
C THR A 75 4.55 7.75 3.90
N VAL A 76 4.65 7.10 5.06
CA VAL A 76 5.23 7.70 6.27
C VAL A 76 6.72 7.97 6.08
N LEU A 77 7.45 7.06 5.42
CA LEU A 77 8.86 7.26 5.12
C LEU A 77 9.08 8.40 4.13
N LEU A 78 8.22 8.53 3.12
CA LEU A 78 8.26 9.63 2.15
C LEU A 78 7.94 10.98 2.78
N TRP A 79 7.03 11.05 3.77
CA TRP A 79 6.81 12.27 4.54
C TRP A 79 8.08 12.73 5.27
N ARG A 80 8.82 11.78 5.89
CA ARG A 80 10.10 12.10 6.54
C ARG A 80 11.18 12.53 5.53
N GLN A 81 11.29 11.82 4.40
CA GLN A 81 12.23 12.16 3.31
C GLN A 81 11.96 13.53 2.69
N ALA A 82 10.68 13.89 2.54
CA ALA A 82 10.28 15.19 2.03
C ALA A 82 10.65 16.33 2.99
N ALA A 83 10.50 16.11 4.31
CA ALA A 83 10.87 17.10 5.33
C ALA A 83 12.37 17.45 5.32
N ILE A 84 13.23 16.51 4.92
CA ILE A 84 14.68 16.69 4.84
C ILE A 84 15.17 17.06 3.42
N GLY A 85 14.26 17.32 2.47
CA GLY A 85 14.62 17.78 1.12
C GLY A 85 15.33 16.72 0.25
N ALA A 86 15.00 15.44 0.41
CA ALA A 86 15.70 14.35 -0.27
C ALA A 86 15.66 14.40 -1.82
N THR A 87 16.69 13.83 -2.46
CA THR A 87 16.78 13.73 -3.92
C THR A 87 15.76 12.75 -4.50
N ARG A 88 15.52 12.81 -5.82
CA ARG A 88 14.51 11.96 -6.49
C ARG A 88 14.81 10.48 -6.31
N ASN A 89 16.07 10.11 -6.50
CA ASN A 89 16.51 8.72 -6.41
C ASN A 89 16.40 8.21 -4.97
N ALA A 90 16.72 9.05 -3.97
CA ALA A 90 16.53 8.72 -2.57
C ALA A 90 15.05 8.51 -2.22
N MET A 91 14.15 9.37 -2.71
CA MET A 91 12.70 9.21 -2.51
C MET A 91 12.16 7.92 -3.14
N LEU A 92 12.57 7.61 -4.38
CA LEU A 92 12.12 6.41 -5.07
C LEU A 92 12.65 5.12 -4.40
N GLY A 93 13.92 5.11 -4.02
CA GLY A 93 14.51 4.01 -3.25
C GLY A 93 13.82 3.81 -1.90
N THR A 94 13.51 4.90 -1.20
CA THR A 94 12.80 4.83 0.09
C THR A 94 11.36 4.35 -0.07
N ALA A 95 10.67 4.76 -1.14
CA ALA A 95 9.33 4.29 -1.44
C ALA A 95 9.32 2.77 -1.73
N LEU A 96 10.30 2.28 -2.50
CA LEU A 96 10.43 0.85 -2.78
C LEU A 96 10.75 0.04 -1.53
N LEU A 97 11.76 0.45 -0.76
CA LEU A 97 12.11 -0.21 0.51
C LEU A 97 10.95 -0.17 1.50
N GLY A 98 10.26 0.97 1.59
CA GLY A 98 9.08 1.12 2.42
C GLY A 98 7.95 0.18 2.00
N ALA A 99 7.68 0.05 0.70
CA ALA A 99 6.66 -0.85 0.19
C ALA A 99 7.01 -2.33 0.43
N LEU A 100 8.29 -2.70 0.29
CA LEU A 100 8.77 -4.06 0.63
C LEU A 100 8.67 -4.34 2.14
N ALA A 101 9.05 -3.38 2.97
CA ALA A 101 8.86 -3.49 4.42
C ALA A 101 7.38 -3.60 4.78
N GLY A 102 6.53 -2.79 4.13
CA GLY A 102 5.07 -2.88 4.23
C GLY A 102 4.54 -4.25 3.83
N LEU A 103 5.03 -4.84 2.75
CA LEU A 103 4.65 -6.20 2.31
C LEU A 103 4.97 -7.24 3.38
N LEU A 104 6.18 -7.18 3.97
CA LEU A 104 6.58 -8.06 5.07
C LEU A 104 5.71 -7.85 6.32
N CYS A 105 5.42 -6.59 6.68
CA CYS A 105 4.52 -6.28 7.79
C CYS A 105 3.10 -6.81 7.55
N GLY A 106 2.56 -6.63 6.34
CA GLY A 106 1.24 -7.13 5.97
C GLY A 106 1.17 -8.65 6.01
N TRP A 107 2.23 -9.33 5.56
CA TRP A 107 2.36 -10.78 5.69
C TRP A 107 2.32 -11.24 7.15
N VAL A 108 3.13 -10.62 8.01
CA VAL A 108 3.16 -10.93 9.45
C VAL A 108 1.78 -10.70 10.09
N LEU A 109 1.10 -9.61 9.75
CA LEU A 109 -0.26 -9.33 10.26
C LEU A 109 -1.29 -10.35 9.81
N LEU A 110 -1.24 -10.83 8.57
CA LEU A 110 -2.12 -11.89 8.10
C LEU A 110 -1.88 -13.21 8.86
N VAL A 111 -0.62 -13.65 8.92
CA VAL A 111 -0.27 -14.97 9.47
C VAL A 111 -0.47 -15.00 10.98
N TYR A 112 0.11 -14.03 11.69
CA TYR A 112 0.13 -14.02 13.15
C TYR A 112 -1.01 -13.21 13.77
N GLY A 113 -1.46 -12.15 13.10
CA GLY A 113 -2.53 -11.29 13.62
C GLY A 113 -3.91 -11.86 13.36
N LEU A 114 -4.16 -12.40 12.17
CA LEU A 114 -5.47 -12.88 11.76
C LEU A 114 -5.55 -14.41 11.60
N GLY A 115 -4.46 -15.13 11.85
CA GLY A 115 -4.42 -16.59 11.87
C GLY A 115 -4.66 -17.25 10.51
N VAL A 116 -4.34 -16.56 9.41
CA VAL A 116 -4.49 -17.10 8.06
C VAL A 116 -3.22 -17.86 7.69
N TRP A 117 -3.35 -19.17 7.50
CA TRP A 117 -2.30 -20.05 6.99
C TRP A 117 -2.62 -20.52 5.58
#